data_AF-X0ZZQ6-F1
#
_entry.id   AF-X0ZZQ6-F1
#
_cell.length_a   1.000
_cell.length_b   1.000
_cell.length_c   1.000
_cell.angle_alpha   90.00
_cell.angle_beta   90.00
_cell.angle_gamma   90.00
#
_symmetry.space_group_name_H-M   'P 1'
#
loop_
_entity.id
_entity.type
_entity.pdbx_description
1 polymer ?
#
loop_
_entity_poly.entity_id
_entity_poly.type
_entity_poly.pdbx_seq_one_letter_code
_entity_poly.pdbx_strand_id
1 'polypeptide(L)'
;MIGIGILHFLKKEDAYQLIKKMQENTLTGGFHFLICMSSEENSNDKIHFYPNKEVLSKLYSGWEIVHNTPCLSKKHGETMHQHKVIILLAKKI
;
A
#
# COMPACT_ATOMS: atom_id res chain seq x y z
N MET A 1 -6.99 -9.93 -3.60
CA MET A 1 -6.21 -8.83 -4.17
C MET A 1 -6.96 -7.54 -3.86
N ILE A 2 -6.38 -6.61 -3.08
CA ILE A 2 -6.92 -5.25 -3.02
C ILE A 2 -6.31 -4.51 -4.20
N GLY A 3 -7.18 -4.03 -5.09
CA GLY A 3 -6.81 -3.35 -6.32
C GLY A 3 -6.10 -2.02 -6.06
N ILE A 4 -5.35 -1.62 -7.09
CA ILE A 4 -4.56 -0.38 -7.18
C ILE A 4 -5.40 0.81 -6.73
N GLY A 5 -4.90 1.57 -5.75
CA GLY A 5 -5.40 2.91 -5.46
C GLY A 5 -6.71 2.99 -4.67
N ILE A 6 -7.23 1.92 -4.06
CA ILE A 6 -8.43 2.09 -3.20
C ILE A 6 -8.06 2.67 -1.82
N LEU A 7 -6.88 2.31 -1.30
CA LEU A 7 -6.51 2.64 0.08
C LEU A 7 -6.33 4.16 0.31
N HIS A 8 -5.96 4.94 -0.70
CA HIS A 8 -5.79 6.39 -0.54
C HIS A 8 -7.11 7.15 -0.35
N PHE A 9 -8.27 6.52 -0.63
CA PHE A 9 -9.57 7.09 -0.30
C PHE A 9 -9.97 6.86 1.17
N LEU A 10 -9.26 5.98 1.88
CA LEU A 10 -9.52 5.68 3.27
C LEU A 10 -8.73 6.62 4.17
N LYS A 11 -9.31 6.95 5.33
CA LYS A 11 -8.54 7.50 6.43
C LYS A 11 -7.46 6.50 6.84
N LYS A 12 -6.34 7.04 7.32
CA LYS A 12 -5.17 6.25 7.71
C LYS A 12 -5.51 5.16 8.71
N GLU A 13 -6.33 5.48 9.71
CA GLU A 13 -6.77 4.55 10.76
C GLU A 13 -7.62 3.40 10.17
N ASP A 14 -8.55 3.73 9.27
CA ASP A 14 -9.42 2.74 8.62
C ASP A 14 -8.61 1.81 7.72
N ALA A 15 -7.63 2.34 6.99
CA ALA A 15 -6.71 1.55 6.17
C ALA A 15 -5.88 0.59 7.04
N TYR A 16 -5.36 1.05 8.18
CA TYR A 16 -4.62 0.18 9.10
C TYR A 16 -5.50 -0.93 9.67
N GLN A 17 -6.73 -0.62 10.07
CA GLN A 17 -7.67 -1.64 10.57
C GLN A 17 -8.01 -2.66 9.49
N LEU A 18 -8.24 -2.21 8.25
CA LEU A 18 -8.51 -3.09 7.12
C LEU A 18 -7.33 -4.02 6.84
N ILE A 19 -6.10 -3.48 6.74
CA ILE A 19 -4.89 -4.26 6.50
C ILE A 19 -4.70 -5.29 7.62
N LYS A 20 -4.89 -4.89 8.88
CA LYS A 20 -4.80 -5.80 10.03
C LYS A 20 -5.82 -6.95 9.93
N LYS A 21 -7.08 -6.65 9.62
CA LYS A 21 -8.11 -7.68 9.40
C LYS A 21 -7.73 -8.63 8.27
N MET A 22 -7.18 -8.13 7.17
CA MET A 22 -6.69 -8.99 6.08
C MET A 22 -5.54 -9.90 6.56
N GLN A 23 -4.61 -9.37 7.35
CA GLN A 23 -3.47 -10.13 7.85
C GLN A 23 -3.93 -11.26 8.80
N GLU A 24 -4.90 -10.98 9.67
CA GLU A 24 -5.51 -11.94 10.59
C GLU A 24 -6.22 -13.08 9.83
N ASN A 25 -6.89 -12.76 8.72
CA ASN A 25 -7.67 -13.73 7.94
C ASN A 25 -6.89 -14.42 6.82
N THR A 26 -5.60 -14.09 6.64
CA THR A 26 -4.74 -14.77 5.66
C THR A 26 -4.06 -15.97 6.29
N LEU A 27 -4.09 -17.11 5.59
CA LEU A 27 -3.43 -18.33 6.04
C LEU A 27 -1.90 -18.20 5.96
N THR A 28 -1.18 -18.96 6.78
CA THR A 28 0.28 -19.12 6.66
C THR A 28 0.64 -19.59 5.25
N GLY A 29 1.68 -18.98 4.67
CA GLY A 29 2.07 -19.16 3.27
C GLY A 29 1.25 -18.32 2.28
N GLY A 30 0.18 -17.67 2.71
CA GLY A 30 -0.62 -16.75 1.91
C GLY A 30 0.09 -15.43 1.61
N PHE A 31 -0.35 -14.73 0.56
CA PHE A 31 0.29 -13.51 0.07
C PHE A 31 -0.64 -12.31 0.13
N HIS A 32 -0.07 -11.17 0.48
CA HIS A 32 -0.65 -9.85 0.25
C HIS A 32 0.11 -9.15 -0.87
N PHE A 33 -0.66 -8.67 -1.86
CA PHE A 33 -0.17 -7.80 -2.91
C PHE A 33 -0.92 -6.47 -2.85
N LEU A 34 -0.20 -5.38 -2.59
CA LEU A 34 -0.75 -4.03 -2.47
C LEU A 34 -0.08 -3.10 -3.48
N ILE A 35 -0.88 -2.20 -4.05
CA ILE A 35 -0.38 -1.06 -4.83
C ILE A 35 -1.07 0.19 -4.29
N CYS A 36 -0.29 1.05 -3.63
CA CYS A 36 -0.78 2.24 -2.93
C CYS A 36 -0.21 3.50 -3.58
N MET A 37 -0.93 4.63 -3.54
CA MET A 37 -0.29 5.92 -3.75
C MET A 37 0.74 6.17 -2.63
N SER A 38 1.93 6.65 -2.97
CA SER A 38 2.99 6.85 -1.99
C SER A 38 2.85 8.20 -1.29
N SER A 39 3.48 8.36 -0.13
CA SER A 39 3.57 9.67 0.55
C SER A 39 4.24 10.75 -0.30
N GLU A 40 4.97 10.37 -1.36
CA GLU A 40 5.56 11.34 -2.29
C GLU A 40 4.56 11.92 -3.28
N GLU A 41 3.39 11.29 -3.46
CA GLU A 41 2.28 11.80 -4.28
C GLU A 41 1.63 13.00 -3.61
N ASN A 42 1.41 12.92 -2.30
CA ASN A 42 0.79 13.98 -1.51
C ASN A 42 1.36 14.01 -0.09
N SER A 43 2.54 14.62 0.07
CA SER A 43 3.26 14.67 1.35
C SER A 43 2.58 15.49 2.44
N ASN A 44 1.61 16.33 2.07
CA ASN A 44 0.90 17.20 3.00
C ASN A 44 -0.38 16.56 3.55
N ASP A 45 -0.87 15.48 2.93
CA ASP A 45 -2.04 14.75 3.41
C ASP A 45 -1.66 13.84 4.58
N LYS A 46 -2.19 14.19 5.75
CA LYS A 46 -2.01 13.43 7.00
C LYS A 46 -3.25 12.62 7.37
N ILE A 47 -4.34 12.78 6.64
CA ILE A 47 -5.65 12.19 6.94
C ILE A 47 -5.76 10.84 6.23
N HIS A 48 -5.40 10.80 4.95
CA HIS A 48 -5.57 9.62 4.12
C HIS A 48 -4.33 8.71 4.12
N PHE A 49 -4.53 7.48 3.64
CA PHE A 49 -3.47 6.48 3.61
C PHE A 49 -2.56 6.61 2.38
N TYR A 50 -1.46 7.37 2.55
CA TYR A 50 -0.34 7.47 1.61
C TYR A 50 0.94 6.90 2.25
N PRO A 51 1.18 5.58 2.20
CA PRO A 51 2.32 4.98 2.87
C PRO A 51 3.64 5.23 2.13
N ASN A 52 4.74 5.14 2.87
CA ASN A 52 6.08 4.97 2.33
C ASN A 52 6.60 3.56 2.62
N LYS A 53 7.85 3.29 2.21
CA LYS A 53 8.49 1.99 2.37
C LYS A 53 8.56 1.58 3.84
N GLU A 54 8.91 2.49 4.74
CA GLU A 54 9.07 2.25 6.17
C GLU A 54 7.73 1.88 6.83
N VAL A 55 6.65 2.58 6.47
CA VAL A 55 5.30 2.30 6.97
C VAL A 55 4.87 0.89 6.56
N LEU A 56 5.06 0.50 5.30
CA LEU A 56 4.69 -0.85 4.84
C LEU A 56 5.57 -1.92 5.46
N SER A 57 6.89 -1.70 5.58
CA SER A 57 7.80 -2.62 6.25
C SER A 57 7.42 -2.84 7.72
N LYS A 58 7.00 -1.77 8.42
CA LYS A 58 6.54 -1.87 9.80
C LYS A 58 5.21 -2.61 9.91
N LEU A 59 4.26 -2.36 9.01
CA LEU A 59 2.97 -3.05 8.99
C LEU A 59 3.09 -4.56 8.75
N TYR A 60 4.10 -4.97 8.00
CA TYR A 60 4.35 -6.36 7.63
C TYR A 60 5.61 -6.93 8.30
N SER A 61 6.00 -6.41 9.47
CA SER A 61 7.26 -6.80 10.14
C SER A 61 7.33 -8.28 10.55
N GLY A 62 6.18 -8.94 10.74
CA GLY A 62 6.09 -10.38 11.00
C GLY A 62 5.90 -11.25 9.76
N TRP A 63 6.00 -10.66 8.56
CA TRP A 63 5.82 -11.34 7.29
C TRP A 63 7.13 -11.32 6.49
N GLU A 64 7.29 -12.25 5.57
CA GLU A 64 8.38 -12.22 4.59
C GLU A 64 8.05 -11.16 3.52
N ILE A 65 8.82 -10.08 3.45
CA ILE A 65 8.65 -9.04 2.44
C ILE A 65 9.42 -9.44 1.17
N VAL A 66 8.70 -9.89 0.15
CA VAL A 66 9.26 -10.29 -1.16
C VAL A 66 9.56 -9.07 -2.03
N HIS A 67 8.71 -8.04 -1.97
CA HIS A 67 8.88 -6.79 -2.72
C HIS A 67 8.30 -5.61 -1.94
N ASN A 68 9.00 -4.47 -1.91
CA ASN A 68 8.52 -3.21 -1.30
C ASN A 68 9.26 -2.03 -1.94
N THR A 69 8.76 -1.56 -3.09
CA THR A 69 9.49 -0.61 -3.93
C THR A 69 8.56 0.49 -4.46
N PRO A 70 8.97 1.78 -4.36
CA PRO A 70 8.29 2.87 -5.04
C PRO A 70 8.43 2.74 -6.56
N CYS A 71 7.38 3.09 -7.30
CA CYS A 71 7.44 3.23 -8.75
C CYS A 71 6.47 4.30 -9.25
N LEU A 72 6.52 4.59 -10.54
CA LEU A 72 5.56 5.49 -11.17
C LEU A 72 4.43 4.68 -11.82
N SER A 73 3.20 5.19 -11.75
CA SER A 73 2.07 4.62 -12.48
C SER A 73 2.22 4.86 -14.00
N LYS A 74 1.34 4.26 -14.79
CA LYS A 74 1.16 4.69 -16.18
C LYS A 74 0.55 6.10 -16.19
N LYS A 75 0.94 6.91 -17.18
CA LYS A 75 0.33 8.21 -17.46
C LYS A 75 -1.13 8.04 -17.87
N HIS A 76 -2.01 8.88 -17.35
CA HIS A 76 -3.42 8.92 -17.75
C HIS A 76 -4.06 10.29 -17.54
N GLY A 77 -5.26 10.48 -18.12
CA GLY A 77 -6.01 11.74 -18.05
C GLY A 77 -5.62 12.74 -19.14
N GLU A 78 -6.43 13.79 -19.30
CA GLU A 78 -6.25 14.82 -20.34
C GLU A 78 -4.94 15.61 -20.17
N THR A 79 -4.50 15.80 -18.94
CA THR A 79 -3.24 16.47 -18.58
C THR A 79 -2.05 15.52 -18.43
N MET A 80 -2.19 14.25 -18.81
CA MET A 80 -1.15 13.21 -18.70
C MET A 80 -0.48 13.19 -17.31
N HIS A 81 -1.27 12.96 -16.26
CA HIS A 81 -0.76 12.83 -14.90
C HIS A 81 -0.12 11.46 -14.66
N GLN A 82 0.91 11.43 -13.82
CA GLN A 82 1.61 10.21 -13.41
C GLN A 82 1.68 10.16 -11.88
N HIS A 83 1.11 9.11 -11.30
CA HIS A 83 1.11 8.92 -9.85
C HIS A 83 2.41 8.28 -9.37
N LYS A 84 2.89 8.73 -8.22
CA LYS A 84 3.88 8.02 -7.43
C LYS A 84 3.18 6.97 -6.59
N VAL A 85 3.53 5.72 -6.82
CA VAL A 85 2.94 4.57 -6.13
C VAL A 85 4.02 3.77 -5.43
N ILE A 86 3.61 2.90 -4.52
CA ILE A 86 4.48 1.91 -3.88
C ILE A 86 3.83 0.54 -3.98
N ILE A 87 4.62 -0.44 -4.40
CA ILE A 87 4.18 -1.83 -4.59
C ILE A 87 4.73 -2.67 -3.44
N LEU A 88 3.87 -3.41 -2.77
CA LEU A 88 4.22 -4.38 -1.75
C LEU A 88 3.77 -5.78 -2.16
N LEU A 89 4.68 -6.75 -2.07
CA LEU A 89 4.37 -8.18 -2.04
C LEU A 89 4.96 -8.76 -0.76
N ALA A 90 4.11 -9.31 0.10
CA ALA A 90 4.50 -9.93 1.35
C ALA A 90 3.83 -11.30 1.53
N LYS A 91 4.53 -12.25 2.12
CA LYS A 91 4.08 -13.60 2.41
C LYS A 91 3.99 -13.83 3.91
N LYS A 92 2.88 -14.40 4.38
CA LYS A 92 2.69 -14.72 5.80
C LYS A 92 3.55 -15.92 6.18
N ILE A 93 4.34 -15.78 7.24
CA ILE A 93 5.14 -16.85 7.85
C ILE A 93 4.28 -17.61 8.87
#